data_AF-A0A3A4VTB6-F1
#
_entry.id   AF-A0A3A4VTB6-F1
#
_cell.length_a   1.000
_cell.length_b   1.000
_cell.length_c   1.000
_cell.angle_alpha   90.00
_cell.angle_beta   90.00
_cell.angle_gamma   90.00
#
_symmetry.space_group_name_H-M   'P 1'
#
loop_
_entity.id
_entity.type
_entity.pdbx_description
1 polymer ?
#
loop_
_entity_poly.entity_id
_entity_poly.type
_entity_poly.pdbx_seq_one_letter_code
_entity_poly.pdbx_strand_id
1 'polypeptide(L)'
;MKRQTLFIILILALGLTACEKTPSAASTDTNLPETDQPTEEPVLITGTFEYSNEFVLETYYVEHAVMLTDMTSFILRDLDWELPIASQVLGYVDVDEDNNSATYRLSLPSIPEGEMQDVDQDGQEDRGVQVFAVAYSPNITGGVFSEGDDRSWGWPSYLASVQTDSENQDEVIGGKLIIWAPDDKQQFPSGFGDDGLLFT
;
A
#
# COMPACT_ATOMS: atom_id res chain seq x y z
N MET A 1 65.27 44.89 -38.67
CA MET A 1 65.10 44.65 -40.12
C MET A 1 63.87 43.78 -40.35
N LYS A 2 62.99 44.23 -41.24
CA LYS A 2 61.94 43.52 -42.00
C LYS A 2 60.78 42.80 -41.28
N ARG A 3 59.59 43.38 -41.54
CA ARG A 3 58.23 42.83 -41.52
C ARG A 3 58.06 41.61 -42.45
N GLN A 4 57.13 40.73 -42.08
CA GLN A 4 56.12 40.03 -42.91
C GLN A 4 55.10 39.43 -41.91
N THR A 5 53.92 40.01 -41.62
CA THR A 5 52.62 39.88 -42.35
C THR A 5 52.39 38.45 -42.87
N LEU A 6 51.32 37.71 -42.53
CA LEU A 6 49.91 38.02 -42.80
C LEU A 6 49.00 36.87 -42.24
N PHE A 7 47.94 37.25 -41.50
CA PHE A 7 46.56 36.71 -41.47
C PHE A 7 46.24 35.23 -41.18
N ILE A 8 45.33 35.04 -40.20
CA ILE A 8 44.00 34.38 -40.22
C ILE A 8 43.39 34.76 -38.84
N ILE A 9 42.52 35.76 -38.64
CA ILE A 9 41.12 36.03 -39.05
C ILE A 9 40.09 34.95 -38.66
N LEU A 10 39.16 35.40 -37.80
CA LEU A 10 37.81 34.88 -37.49
C LEU A 10 37.79 33.56 -36.70
N ILE A 11 37.10 33.42 -35.56
CA ILE A 11 35.77 33.91 -35.20
C ILE A 11 35.74 34.12 -33.67
N LEU A 12 35.67 35.37 -33.21
CA LEU A 12 35.40 35.74 -31.82
C LEU A 12 34.23 36.72 -31.81
N ALA A 13 33.02 36.23 -32.05
CA ALA A 13 31.80 36.99 -31.90
C ALA A 13 30.59 36.04 -31.84
N LEU A 14 30.28 35.54 -30.64
CA LEU A 14 28.94 35.08 -30.26
C LEU A 14 28.96 34.75 -28.75
N GLY A 15 29.26 35.77 -27.95
CA GLY A 15 29.02 35.74 -26.51
C GLY A 15 27.80 36.61 -26.21
N LEU A 16 26.86 36.06 -25.46
CA LEU A 16 25.67 36.69 -24.86
C LEU A 16 24.39 36.66 -25.71
N THR A 17 23.78 35.47 -25.84
CA THR A 17 22.31 35.29 -25.74
C THR A 17 21.98 33.81 -25.65
N ALA A 18 21.80 33.29 -24.43
CA ALA A 18 20.95 32.12 -24.17
C ALA A 18 20.73 32.02 -22.66
N CYS A 19 19.72 32.74 -22.17
CA CYS A 19 19.01 32.33 -20.98
C CYS A 19 18.11 31.17 -21.43
N GLU A 20 18.61 29.94 -21.38
CA GLU A 20 17.74 28.77 -21.50
C GLU A 20 17.45 28.27 -20.10
N LYS A 21 16.15 28.26 -19.78
CA LYS A 21 15.57 27.67 -18.59
C LYS A 21 16.21 26.30 -18.34
N THR A 22 16.85 26.13 -17.20
CA THR A 22 17.13 24.80 -16.65
C THR A 22 15.81 24.03 -16.65
N PRO A 23 15.69 22.91 -17.38
CA PRO A 23 14.53 22.05 -17.23
C PRO A 23 14.57 21.53 -15.80
N SER A 24 13.53 21.82 -15.03
CA SER A 24 13.23 21.10 -13.81
C SER A 24 13.14 19.63 -14.21
N ALA A 25 14.08 18.80 -13.76
CA ALA A 25 13.98 17.37 -13.92
C ALA A 25 12.75 16.93 -13.11
N ALA A 26 11.62 16.78 -13.79
CA ALA A 26 10.54 15.95 -13.29
C ALA A 26 11.09 14.52 -13.26
N SER A 27 11.20 13.96 -12.07
CA SER A 27 11.49 12.56 -11.84
C SER A 27 10.32 11.73 -12.41
N THR A 28 10.49 11.23 -13.63
CA THR A 28 9.55 10.30 -14.28
C THR A 28 10.25 8.97 -14.56
N ASP A 29 11.02 8.47 -13.59
CA ASP A 29 11.50 7.08 -13.60
C ASP A 29 10.49 6.21 -12.85
N THR A 30 9.36 5.92 -13.51
CA THR A 30 8.48 4.83 -13.10
C THR A 30 8.66 3.71 -14.11
N ASN A 31 9.28 2.60 -13.72
CA ASN A 31 9.46 1.40 -14.56
C ASN A 31 8.15 0.60 -14.78
N LEU A 32 7.00 1.23 -14.59
CA LEU A 32 5.70 0.58 -14.77
C LEU A 32 5.24 0.80 -16.21
N PRO A 33 4.74 -0.23 -16.91
CA PRO A 33 4.19 -0.07 -18.25
C PRO A 33 3.01 0.90 -18.21
N GLU A 34 3.00 1.87 -19.13
CA GLU A 34 1.79 2.64 -19.44
C GLU A 34 0.71 1.65 -19.87
N THR A 35 -0.27 1.46 -19.00
CA THR A 35 -1.49 0.70 -19.28
C THR A 35 -2.63 1.70 -19.25
N ASP A 36 -3.59 1.57 -20.17
CA ASP A 36 -4.89 2.26 -20.15
C ASP A 36 -5.72 1.75 -18.96
N GLN A 37 -5.19 1.86 -17.73
CA GLN A 37 -5.96 1.66 -16.52
C GLN A 37 -6.99 2.78 -16.44
N PRO A 38 -8.19 2.53 -15.90
CA PRO A 38 -9.11 3.60 -15.55
C PRO A 38 -8.32 4.63 -14.73
N THR A 39 -8.16 5.85 -15.26
CA THR A 39 -7.30 6.88 -14.67
C THR A 39 -7.82 7.41 -13.31
N GLU A 40 -8.94 6.89 -12.82
CA GLU A 40 -9.62 7.34 -11.60
C GLU A 40 -9.55 6.31 -10.45
N GLU A 41 -9.16 5.06 -10.67
CA GLU A 41 -9.09 4.05 -9.61
C GLU A 41 -7.69 3.99 -8.97
N PRO A 42 -7.59 3.75 -7.65
CA PRO A 42 -6.30 3.64 -6.98
C PRO A 42 -5.57 2.37 -7.43
N VAL A 43 -4.37 2.53 -7.97
CA VAL A 43 -3.49 1.41 -8.41
C VAL A 43 -2.30 1.17 -7.48
N LEU A 44 -2.07 2.08 -6.54
CA LEU A 44 -0.93 2.07 -5.63
C LEU A 44 -1.32 2.68 -4.29
N ILE A 45 -0.94 2.01 -3.22
CA ILE A 45 -0.97 2.55 -1.87
C ILE A 45 0.45 2.83 -1.43
N THR A 46 0.66 4.00 -0.87
CA THR A 46 1.89 4.35 -0.16
C THR A 46 1.55 4.83 1.22
N GLY A 47 2.41 4.54 2.19
CA GLY A 47 2.22 5.05 3.54
C GLY A 47 3.52 5.03 4.33
N THR A 48 3.40 5.49 5.57
CA THR A 48 4.47 5.52 6.55
C THR A 48 3.94 5.04 7.88
N PHE A 49 4.81 4.47 8.71
CA PHE A 49 4.49 4.17 10.10
C PHE A 49 5.72 4.41 10.98
N GLU A 50 5.47 4.67 12.25
CA GLU A 50 6.48 4.81 13.29
C GLU A 50 6.33 3.65 14.27
N TYR A 51 7.43 3.24 14.89
CA TYR A 51 7.42 2.18 15.89
C TYR A 51 8.27 2.58 17.09
N SER A 52 7.89 2.13 18.28
CA SER A 52 8.62 2.43 19.52
C SER A 52 9.47 1.26 20.03
N ASN A 53 9.27 0.07 19.47
CA ASN A 53 9.96 -1.15 19.85
C ASN A 53 10.80 -1.65 18.67
N GLU A 54 12.12 -1.53 18.80
CA GLU A 54 13.12 -1.95 17.80
C GLU A 54 13.23 -3.46 17.63
N PHE A 55 12.75 -4.27 18.59
CA PHE A 55 12.97 -5.71 18.58
C PHE A 55 12.42 -6.37 17.31
N VAL A 56 11.21 -5.99 16.87
CA VAL A 56 10.54 -6.63 15.73
C VAL A 56 11.17 -6.22 14.40
N LEU A 57 11.44 -4.93 14.20
CA LEU A 57 11.87 -4.39 12.91
C LEU A 57 13.38 -4.31 12.71
N GLU A 58 14.17 -4.26 13.78
CA GLU A 58 15.62 -4.04 13.67
C GLU A 58 16.45 -5.22 14.17
N THR A 59 15.88 -6.05 15.06
CA THR A 59 16.60 -7.17 15.67
C THR A 59 16.12 -8.54 15.18
N TYR A 60 14.81 -8.75 15.12
CA TYR A 60 14.23 -10.08 14.97
C TYR A 60 13.96 -10.47 13.52
N TYR A 61 13.34 -9.57 12.75
CA TYR A 61 13.06 -9.78 11.33
C TYR A 61 14.00 -8.96 10.46
N VAL A 62 14.39 -9.53 9.32
CA VAL A 62 15.29 -8.88 8.34
C VAL A 62 14.65 -8.72 6.95
N GLU A 63 13.48 -9.32 6.75
CA GLU A 63 12.70 -9.23 5.53
C GLU A 63 11.35 -8.59 5.85
N HIS A 64 11.20 -7.33 5.45
CA HIS A 64 10.05 -6.50 5.75
C HIS A 64 9.14 -6.36 4.54
N ALA A 65 7.86 -6.67 4.72
CA ALA A 65 6.82 -6.39 3.75
C ALA A 65 5.56 -5.88 4.44
N VAL A 66 4.69 -5.25 3.65
CA VAL A 66 3.28 -5.09 3.98
C VAL A 66 2.48 -6.05 3.13
N MET A 67 1.28 -6.39 3.58
CA MET A 67 0.34 -7.25 2.88
C MET A 67 -1.01 -6.56 2.77
N LEU A 68 -1.68 -6.73 1.62
CA LEU A 68 -3.12 -6.56 1.49
C LEU A 68 -3.79 -7.76 2.14
N THR A 69 -4.41 -7.56 3.30
CA THR A 69 -4.98 -8.62 4.14
C THR A 69 -6.50 -8.59 4.05
N ASP A 70 -7.09 -9.72 3.69
CA ASP A 70 -8.54 -9.91 3.62
C ASP A 70 -9.18 -9.82 5.03
N MET A 71 -10.22 -8.99 5.15
CA MET A 71 -10.94 -8.72 6.39
C MET A 71 -12.23 -9.57 6.54
N THR A 72 -12.38 -10.63 5.75
CA THR A 72 -13.52 -11.54 5.83
C THR A 72 -13.74 -12.13 7.21
N SER A 73 -12.66 -12.57 7.87
CA SER A 73 -12.70 -13.03 9.27
C SER A 73 -13.31 -11.99 10.21
N PHE A 74 -12.98 -10.71 10.03
CA PHE A 74 -13.52 -9.62 10.83
C PHE A 74 -15.02 -9.42 10.57
N ILE A 75 -15.44 -9.44 9.31
CA ILE A 75 -16.86 -9.28 8.93
C ILE A 75 -17.70 -10.44 9.46
N LEU A 76 -17.19 -11.67 9.33
CA LEU A 76 -17.85 -12.89 9.80
C LEU A 76 -17.71 -13.11 11.32
N ARG A 77 -16.90 -12.31 12.00
CA ARG A 77 -16.57 -12.47 13.42
C ARG A 77 -15.97 -13.86 13.73
N ASP A 78 -15.17 -14.37 12.80
CA ASP A 78 -14.56 -15.70 12.85
C ASP A 78 -13.04 -15.60 12.99
N LEU A 79 -12.56 -15.76 14.23
CA LEU A 79 -11.14 -15.78 14.55
C LEU A 79 -10.42 -17.06 14.08
N ASP A 80 -11.17 -18.12 13.75
CA ASP A 80 -10.62 -19.38 13.26
C ASP A 80 -10.57 -19.44 11.73
N TRP A 81 -11.03 -18.38 11.04
CA TRP A 81 -10.89 -18.25 9.60
C TRP A 81 -9.43 -18.01 9.23
N GLU A 82 -8.88 -18.88 8.38
CA GLU A 82 -7.51 -18.81 7.90
C GLU A 82 -7.42 -17.90 6.68
N LEU A 83 -6.44 -16.99 6.69
CA LEU A 83 -6.19 -16.06 5.58
C LEU A 83 -5.78 -16.82 4.29
N PRO A 84 -6.57 -16.76 3.20
CA PRO A 84 -6.26 -17.44 1.95
C PRO A 84 -5.00 -16.88 1.30
N ILE A 85 -4.12 -17.75 0.79
CA ILE A 85 -2.90 -17.33 0.08
C ILE A 85 -3.24 -16.51 -1.17
N ALA A 86 -4.32 -16.88 -1.88
CA ALA A 86 -4.72 -16.21 -3.12
C ALA A 86 -5.06 -14.72 -2.91
N SER A 87 -5.59 -14.34 -1.74
CA SER A 87 -5.97 -12.95 -1.46
C SER A 87 -4.80 -12.06 -1.03
N GLN A 88 -3.62 -12.64 -0.76
CA GLN A 88 -2.47 -11.92 -0.24
C GLN A 88 -1.70 -11.20 -1.35
N VAL A 89 -1.53 -9.88 -1.20
CA VAL A 89 -0.67 -9.07 -2.10
C VAL A 89 0.41 -8.38 -1.28
N LEU A 90 1.67 -8.61 -1.64
CA LEU A 90 2.81 -8.08 -0.89
C LEU A 90 3.32 -6.76 -1.46
N GLY A 91 3.72 -5.87 -0.56
CA GLY A 91 4.31 -4.56 -0.82
C GLY A 91 5.65 -4.39 -0.13
N TYR A 92 6.51 -3.58 -0.73
CA TYR A 92 7.84 -3.30 -0.22
C TYR A 92 7.79 -2.34 0.98
N VAL A 93 8.61 -2.62 2.00
CA VAL A 93 8.83 -1.76 3.16
C VAL A 93 10.29 -1.34 3.20
N ASP A 94 10.51 -0.05 3.39
CA ASP A 94 11.82 0.57 3.61
C ASP A 94 11.89 1.06 5.06
N VAL A 95 12.71 0.41 5.87
CA VAL A 95 12.86 0.71 7.31
C VAL A 95 14.00 1.69 7.52
N ASP A 96 13.71 2.76 8.25
CA ASP A 96 14.66 3.77 8.70
C ASP A 96 14.92 3.55 10.20
N GLU A 97 15.91 2.70 10.48
CA GLU A 97 16.34 2.31 11.83
C GLU A 97 16.84 3.51 12.66
N ASP A 98 17.41 4.54 12.02
CA ASP A 98 17.92 5.72 12.72
C ASP A 98 16.79 6.59 13.31
N ASN A 99 15.58 6.49 12.75
CA ASN A 99 14.42 7.30 13.12
C ASN A 99 13.22 6.47 13.62
N ASN A 100 13.39 5.16 13.79
CA ASN A 100 12.34 4.22 14.18
C ASN A 100 11.05 4.36 13.35
N SER A 101 11.22 4.47 12.04
CA SER A 101 10.13 4.69 11.11
C SER A 101 10.28 3.83 9.87
N ALA A 102 9.22 3.71 9.08
CA ALA A 102 9.28 3.00 7.82
C ALA A 102 8.34 3.64 6.80
N THR A 103 8.68 3.48 5.53
CA THR A 103 7.80 3.79 4.40
C THR A 103 7.44 2.51 3.67
N TYR A 104 6.26 2.48 3.04
CA TYR A 104 5.85 1.31 2.27
C TYR A 104 5.14 1.68 0.98
N ARG A 105 5.17 0.73 0.04
CA ARG A 105 4.52 0.84 -1.27
C ARG A 105 3.90 -0.50 -1.63
N LEU A 106 2.61 -0.50 -1.91
CA LEU A 106 1.80 -1.68 -2.21
C LEU A 106 1.03 -1.43 -3.50
N SER A 107 1.40 -2.13 -4.57
CA SER A 107 0.64 -2.12 -5.83
C SER A 107 -0.68 -2.87 -5.64
N LEU A 108 -1.77 -2.29 -6.10
CA LEU A 108 -3.09 -2.92 -6.02
C LEU A 108 -3.36 -3.74 -7.28
N PRO A 109 -3.91 -4.97 -7.15
CA PRO A 109 -4.43 -5.69 -8.30
C PRO A 109 -5.68 -4.99 -8.83
N SER A 110 -5.91 -5.05 -10.15
CA SER A 110 -7.14 -4.55 -10.75
C SER A 110 -8.38 -5.35 -10.31
N ILE A 111 -8.21 -6.64 -10.05
CA ILE A 111 -9.21 -7.53 -9.45
C ILE A 111 -8.50 -8.31 -8.34
N PRO A 112 -8.75 -7.98 -7.05
CA PRO A 112 -8.23 -8.76 -5.94
C PRO A 112 -8.97 -10.10 -5.81
N GLU A 113 -8.32 -11.04 -5.11
CA GLU A 113 -8.82 -12.41 -4.89
C GLU A 113 -9.27 -12.62 -3.43
N GLY A 114 -9.79 -11.57 -2.78
CA GLY A 114 -10.45 -11.68 -1.48
C GLY A 114 -11.88 -12.20 -1.60
N GLU A 115 -12.47 -12.58 -0.46
CA GLU A 115 -13.87 -13.03 -0.43
C GLU A 115 -14.83 -11.85 -0.53
N MET A 116 -15.91 -12.07 -1.27
CA MET A 116 -16.98 -11.10 -1.45
C MET A 116 -17.90 -11.10 -0.22
N GLN A 117 -18.17 -9.92 0.34
CA GLN A 117 -18.97 -9.73 1.55
C GLN A 117 -20.11 -8.77 1.30
N ASP A 118 -21.34 -9.24 1.52
CA ASP A 118 -22.54 -8.42 1.56
C ASP A 118 -22.63 -7.72 2.92
N VAL A 119 -22.40 -6.41 2.94
CA VAL A 119 -22.19 -5.64 4.18
C VAL A 119 -23.10 -4.42 4.30
N ASP A 120 -23.98 -4.17 3.32
CA ASP A 120 -24.82 -2.96 3.33
C ASP A 120 -26.08 -3.05 4.20
N GLN A 121 -26.39 -4.27 4.66
CA GLN A 121 -27.50 -4.59 5.57
C GLN A 121 -28.88 -4.13 5.04
N ASP A 122 -29.08 -4.14 3.72
CA ASP A 122 -30.34 -3.68 3.11
C ASP A 122 -31.47 -4.75 3.12
N GLY A 123 -31.14 -5.98 3.51
CA GLY A 123 -32.04 -7.12 3.59
C GLY A 123 -32.23 -7.89 2.28
N GLN A 124 -31.45 -7.57 1.25
CA GLN A 124 -31.30 -8.34 0.02
C GLN A 124 -29.99 -9.15 0.07
N GLU A 125 -29.84 -10.07 -0.88
CA GLU A 125 -28.60 -10.83 -1.03
C GLU A 125 -27.88 -10.23 -2.24
N ASP A 126 -26.76 -9.58 -2.00
CA ASP A 126 -25.92 -8.99 -3.02
C ASP A 126 -24.58 -9.70 -3.15
N ARG A 127 -23.90 -9.41 -4.26
CA ARG A 127 -22.52 -9.87 -4.40
C ARG A 127 -21.60 -9.15 -3.40
N GLY A 128 -21.92 -7.92 -3.00
CA GLY A 128 -21.18 -7.18 -1.99
C GLY A 128 -19.82 -6.68 -2.47
N VAL A 129 -18.89 -6.49 -1.54
CA VAL A 129 -17.55 -5.92 -1.75
C VAL A 129 -16.46 -6.83 -1.18
N GLN A 130 -15.23 -6.71 -1.66
CA GLN A 130 -14.08 -7.26 -0.95
C GLN A 130 -13.49 -6.18 -0.03
N VAL A 131 -13.16 -6.56 1.21
CA VAL A 131 -12.69 -5.63 2.25
C VAL A 131 -11.31 -6.04 2.71
N PHE A 132 -10.37 -5.08 2.73
CA PHE A 132 -9.00 -5.32 3.09
C PHE A 132 -8.46 -4.29 4.08
N ALA A 133 -7.40 -4.69 4.79
CA ALA A 133 -6.50 -3.79 5.50
C ALA A 133 -5.07 -3.99 4.96
N VAL A 134 -4.27 -2.93 4.96
CA VAL A 134 -2.80 -3.07 4.86
C VAL A 134 -2.25 -3.43 6.23
N ALA A 135 -1.43 -4.47 6.33
CA ALA A 135 -0.76 -4.86 7.57
C ALA A 135 0.70 -5.20 7.34
N TYR A 136 1.55 -4.94 8.33
CA TYR A 136 2.93 -5.42 8.34
C TYR A 136 2.94 -6.96 8.34
N SER A 137 3.69 -7.54 7.40
CA SER A 137 3.78 -8.98 7.18
C SER A 137 5.25 -9.33 6.89
N PRO A 138 6.07 -9.52 7.93
CA PRO A 138 7.45 -9.93 7.74
C PRO A 138 7.50 -11.39 7.25
N ASN A 139 8.56 -11.74 6.52
CA ASN A 139 8.86 -13.15 6.31
C ASN A 139 9.44 -13.73 7.60
N ILE A 140 8.71 -14.66 8.21
CA ILE A 140 9.10 -15.27 9.49
C ILE A 140 9.90 -16.54 9.19
N THR A 141 9.36 -17.46 8.39
CA THR A 141 10.00 -18.70 7.96
C THR A 141 9.61 -19.11 6.54
N GLY A 142 10.61 -19.45 5.72
CA GLY A 142 10.35 -20.04 4.41
C GLY A 142 9.83 -19.03 3.38
N GLY A 143 8.53 -19.12 3.05
CA GLY A 143 7.88 -18.36 1.99
C GLY A 143 7.45 -16.96 2.42
N VAL A 144 7.21 -16.07 1.46
CA VAL A 144 6.81 -14.67 1.73
C VAL A 144 5.34 -14.50 2.08
N PHE A 145 4.52 -15.54 1.90
CA PHE A 145 3.09 -15.56 2.18
C PHE A 145 2.83 -16.20 3.55
N SER A 146 1.70 -15.87 4.17
CA SER A 146 1.23 -16.55 5.37
C SER A 146 0.73 -17.96 5.00
N GLU A 147 1.64 -18.92 5.00
CA GLU A 147 1.40 -20.31 4.62
C GLU A 147 2.22 -21.29 5.46
N GLY A 148 1.88 -22.59 5.40
CA GLY A 148 2.65 -23.63 6.08
C GLY A 148 2.70 -23.45 7.60
N ASP A 149 3.90 -23.22 8.14
CA ASP A 149 4.11 -23.00 9.57
C ASP A 149 3.82 -21.53 10.00
N ASP A 150 3.63 -20.60 9.04
CA ASP A 150 3.39 -19.16 9.25
C ASP A 150 1.96 -18.72 8.84
N ARG A 151 1.01 -19.64 8.94
CA ARG A 151 -0.40 -19.35 8.67
C ARG A 151 -0.95 -18.26 9.61
N SER A 152 -1.85 -17.45 9.07
CA SER A 152 -2.52 -16.37 9.82
C SER A 152 -4.02 -16.64 9.94
N TRP A 153 -4.58 -16.24 11.07
CA TRP A 153 -5.99 -16.42 11.42
C TRP A 153 -6.57 -15.11 11.94
N GLY A 154 -7.89 -14.95 11.81
CA GLY A 154 -8.56 -13.72 12.22
C GLY A 154 -8.13 -12.55 11.32
N TRP A 155 -7.97 -11.36 11.91
CA TRP A 155 -7.63 -10.12 11.20
C TRP A 155 -6.46 -9.40 11.87
N PRO A 156 -5.74 -8.53 11.15
CA PRO A 156 -4.53 -7.91 11.66
C PRO A 156 -4.82 -6.84 12.74
N SER A 157 -4.07 -6.88 13.84
CA SER A 157 -4.12 -5.91 14.94
C SER A 157 -2.77 -5.24 15.24
N TYR A 158 -1.67 -5.70 14.63
CA TYR A 158 -0.32 -5.16 14.82
C TYR A 158 0.19 -4.48 13.55
N LEU A 159 0.66 -3.22 13.70
CA LEU A 159 1.15 -2.38 12.58
C LEU A 159 0.25 -2.50 11.34
N ALA A 160 -1.04 -2.28 11.57
CA ALA A 160 -2.07 -2.35 10.56
C ALA A 160 -2.63 -0.95 10.28
N SER A 161 -3.23 -0.82 9.10
CA SER A 161 -3.97 0.38 8.71
C SER A 161 -5.27 0.54 9.50
N VAL A 162 -5.78 -0.53 10.13
CA VAL A 162 -6.90 -0.51 11.07
C VAL A 162 -6.40 -0.34 12.51
N GLN A 163 -7.23 0.27 13.35
CA GLN A 163 -7.04 0.33 14.79
C GLN A 163 -8.02 -0.61 15.47
N THR A 164 -7.52 -1.54 16.29
CA THR A 164 -8.34 -2.51 17.01
C THR A 164 -8.40 -2.22 18.52
N ASP A 165 -9.48 -2.66 19.17
CA ASP A 165 -9.63 -2.66 20.62
C ASP A 165 -9.40 -4.06 21.19
N SER A 166 -8.22 -4.29 21.77
CA SER A 166 -7.85 -5.59 22.36
C SER A 166 -8.70 -5.98 23.57
N GLU A 167 -9.36 -5.02 24.22
CA GLU A 167 -10.27 -5.30 25.35
C GLU A 167 -11.69 -5.65 24.86
N ASN A 168 -11.95 -5.50 23.56
CA ASN A 168 -13.22 -5.82 22.91
C ASN A 168 -13.00 -6.75 21.70
N GLN A 169 -12.40 -7.91 21.94
CA GLN A 169 -12.22 -8.97 20.93
C GLN A 169 -11.53 -8.48 19.64
N ASP A 170 -10.59 -7.54 19.76
CA ASP A 170 -9.90 -6.91 18.64
C ASP A 170 -10.84 -6.19 17.64
N GLU A 171 -11.97 -5.66 18.11
CA GLU A 171 -12.91 -4.88 17.27
C GLU A 171 -12.21 -3.73 16.54
N VAL A 172 -12.47 -3.56 15.24
CA VAL A 172 -11.97 -2.41 14.50
C VAL A 172 -12.73 -1.16 14.92
N ILE A 173 -12.04 -0.26 15.62
CA ILE A 173 -12.57 1.00 16.15
C ILE A 173 -12.14 2.22 15.33
N GLY A 174 -11.30 2.04 14.31
CA GLY A 174 -10.83 3.12 13.46
C GLY A 174 -9.77 2.69 12.45
N GLY A 175 -9.09 3.70 11.87
CA GLY A 175 -8.06 3.49 10.86
C GLY A 175 -8.60 3.61 9.43
N LYS A 176 -8.09 2.76 8.54
CA LYS A 176 -8.41 2.78 7.10
C LYS A 176 -8.63 1.35 6.62
N LEU A 177 -9.71 1.18 5.85
CA LEU A 177 -9.98 -0.01 5.07
C LEU A 177 -9.81 0.31 3.58
N ILE A 178 -9.54 -0.73 2.80
CA ILE A 178 -9.56 -0.69 1.34
C ILE A 178 -10.74 -1.52 0.91
N ILE A 179 -11.61 -0.93 0.10
CA ILE A 179 -12.82 -1.57 -0.40
C ILE A 179 -12.69 -1.70 -1.90
N TRP A 180 -12.86 -2.92 -2.40
CA TRP A 180 -13.01 -3.18 -3.83
C TRP A 180 -14.45 -3.59 -4.11
N ALA A 181 -15.06 -2.95 -5.10
CA ALA A 181 -16.40 -3.28 -5.56
C ALA A 181 -16.34 -3.77 -7.02
N PRO A 182 -17.12 -4.80 -7.38
CA PRO A 182 -17.20 -5.27 -8.76
C PRO A 182 -17.89 -4.29 -9.71
N ASP A 183 -18.69 -3.36 -9.17
CA ASP A 183 -19.42 -2.33 -9.90
C ASP A 183 -19.79 -1.15 -8.99
N ASP A 184 -20.48 -0.16 -9.57
CA ASP A 184 -20.94 1.07 -8.92
C ASP A 184 -22.28 0.93 -8.18
N LYS A 185 -22.77 -0.30 -7.99
CA LYS A 185 -24.08 -0.56 -7.37
C LYS A 185 -23.97 -1.06 -5.95
N GLN A 186 -22.79 -1.54 -5.55
CA GLN A 186 -22.56 -2.03 -4.20
C GLN A 186 -22.59 -0.89 -3.20
N GLN A 187 -23.15 -1.14 -2.03
CA GLN A 187 -23.13 -0.21 -0.92
C GLN A 187 -22.29 -0.79 0.21
N PHE A 188 -21.88 0.07 1.12
CA PHE A 188 -21.23 -0.34 2.37
C PHE A 188 -21.50 0.72 3.44
N PRO A 189 -21.51 0.34 4.73
CA PRO A 189 -21.81 1.25 5.81
C PRO A 189 -20.76 2.36 5.90
N SER A 190 -21.21 3.60 6.05
CA SER A 190 -20.32 4.74 6.27
C SER A 190 -19.92 4.93 7.74
N GLY A 191 -20.31 4.02 8.63
CA GLY A 191 -20.11 4.12 10.06
C GLY A 191 -20.47 2.83 10.80
N PHE A 192 -20.45 2.92 12.13
CA PHE A 192 -20.82 1.83 13.03
C PHE A 192 -22.33 1.63 13.09
N GLY A 193 -22.75 0.39 13.32
CA GLY A 193 -24.14 0.04 13.61
C GLY A 193 -24.62 0.58 14.95
N ASP A 194 -25.91 0.36 15.26
CA ASP A 194 -26.52 0.78 16.52
C ASP A 194 -25.87 0.12 17.76
N ASP A 195 -25.21 -1.02 17.57
CA ASP A 195 -24.43 -1.74 18.57
C ASP A 195 -22.99 -1.23 18.72
N GLY A 196 -22.58 -0.26 17.88
CA GLY A 196 -21.24 0.32 17.88
C GLY A 196 -20.18 -0.53 17.16
N LEU A 197 -20.59 -1.57 16.44
CA LEU A 197 -19.70 -2.43 15.66
C LEU A 197 -19.68 -2.03 14.19
N LEU A 198 -18.59 -2.35 13.48
CA LEU A 198 -18.52 -2.10 12.04
C LEU A 198 -19.22 -3.25 11.28
N PHE A 199 -19.86 -2.92 10.16
CA PHE A 199 -20.58 -3.88 9.30
C PHE A 199 -21.80 -4.57 9.96
N THR A 200 -22.47 -3.88 10.89
CA THR A 200 -23.67 -4.34 11.60
C THR A 200 -24.84 -3.38 11.50
#